data_AF-A0A848UJ37-F1
#
_entry.id   AF-A0A848UJ37-F1
#
_cell.length_a   1.000
_cell.length_b   1.000
_cell.length_c   1.000
_cell.angle_alpha   90.00
_cell.angle_beta   90.00
_cell.angle_gamma   90.00
#
_symmetry.space_group_name_H-M   'P 1'
#
loop_
_entity.id
_entity.type
_entity.pdbx_description
1 polymer ?
#
loop_
_entity_poly.entity_id
_entity_poly.type
_entity_poly.pdbx_seq_one_letter_code
_entity_poly.pdbx_strand_id
1 'polypeptide(L)'
;MTMTEASTDLKDGRVVGIAGPVIDVEFPTGSLPELNSAVQFEVELEGETITVLAEVAQQLGHGRVRAVCLKPTDGLKRGTPVKNLGHGIQVPVGDIVLGNVWNVWGEALDHQPEGLDEAERWDIHRPAPDFDALEPSARLFPTGIKVIDLLTPYVAGGKIGLFGGAGVGKTVLITEMINRVASQHGGVSVFAGVGERTR
;
A
#
# COMPACT_ATOMS: atom_id res chain seq x y z
N MET A 1 -5.16 -31.76 3.15
CA MET A 1 -4.69 -30.83 4.19
C MET A 1 -5.90 -30.37 4.95
N THR A 2 -6.00 -30.73 6.22
CA THR A 2 -7.07 -30.31 7.13
C THR A 2 -7.04 -28.80 7.22
N MET A 3 -8.06 -28.13 6.68
CA MET A 3 -8.29 -26.72 6.96
C MET A 3 -8.77 -26.62 8.40
N THR A 4 -7.87 -26.24 9.29
CA THR A 4 -8.24 -25.80 10.62
C THR A 4 -8.94 -24.46 10.44
N GLU A 5 -10.27 -24.43 10.54
CA GLU A 5 -11.02 -23.19 10.71
C GLU A 5 -10.53 -22.54 12.02
N ALA A 6 -9.61 -21.60 11.90
CA ALA A 6 -9.25 -20.73 13.00
C ALA A 6 -10.36 -19.70 13.14
N SER A 7 -11.37 -19.99 13.96
CA SER A 7 -12.17 -18.93 14.56
C SER A 7 -11.28 -18.23 15.60
N THR A 8 -10.31 -17.45 15.14
CA THR A 8 -9.53 -16.55 15.98
C THR A 8 -10.47 -15.45 16.44
N ASP A 9 -10.96 -15.57 17.67
CA ASP A 9 -11.59 -14.46 18.37
C ASP A 9 -10.60 -13.29 18.36
N LEU A 10 -10.89 -12.26 17.57
CA LEU A 10 -10.04 -11.11 17.33
C LEU A 10 -10.02 -10.27 18.60
N LYS A 11 -9.06 -10.57 19.49
CA LYS A 11 -8.87 -9.82 20.73
C LYS A 11 -7.89 -8.69 20.53
N ASP A 12 -8.20 -7.58 21.18
CA ASP A 12 -7.34 -6.42 21.19
C ASP A 12 -6.08 -6.68 22.02
N GLY A 13 -4.99 -6.06 21.59
CA GLY A 13 -3.70 -6.06 22.24
C GLY A 13 -3.44 -4.75 22.97
N ARG A 14 -2.21 -4.59 23.46
CA ARG A 14 -1.74 -3.35 24.06
C ARG A 14 -0.30 -3.05 23.67
N VAL A 15 0.04 -1.77 23.54
CA VAL A 15 1.42 -1.34 23.26
C VAL A 15 2.31 -1.64 24.46
N VAL A 16 3.42 -2.34 24.24
CA VAL A 16 4.44 -2.66 25.26
C VAL A 16 5.78 -1.98 25.00
N GLY A 17 6.08 -1.64 23.74
CA GLY A 17 7.31 -0.96 23.33
C GLY A 17 7.05 0.05 22.22
N ILE A 18 7.82 1.13 22.21
CA ILE A 18 7.74 2.21 21.22
C ILE A 18 9.18 2.61 20.87
N ALA A 19 9.52 2.59 19.59
CA ALA A 19 10.82 2.94 19.05
C ALA A 19 10.64 3.68 17.70
N GLY A 20 10.43 4.99 17.78
CA GLY A 20 10.09 5.81 16.60
C GLY A 20 8.80 5.28 15.93
N PRO A 21 8.79 5.00 14.61
CA PRO A 21 7.61 4.50 13.92
C PRO A 21 7.33 3.01 14.17
N VAL A 22 8.16 2.34 14.97
CA VAL A 22 8.03 0.90 15.26
C VAL A 22 7.46 0.73 16.66
N ILE A 23 6.41 -0.09 16.77
CA ILE A 23 5.77 -0.43 18.04
C ILE A 23 5.82 -1.94 18.28
N ASP A 24 5.99 -2.33 19.53
CA ASP A 24 5.81 -3.71 19.96
C ASP A 24 4.45 -3.80 20.68
N VAL A 25 3.60 -4.72 20.24
CA VAL A 25 2.23 -4.91 20.76
C VAL A 25 2.09 -6.32 21.31
N GLU A 26 1.55 -6.44 22.51
CA GLU A 26 1.27 -7.71 23.18
C GLU A 26 -0.22 -8.06 23.05
N PHE A 27 -0.51 -9.21 22.48
CA PHE A 27 -1.85 -9.76 22.31
C PHE A 27 -2.11 -10.91 23.29
N PRO A 28 -3.37 -11.13 23.69
CA PRO A 28 -3.76 -12.31 24.46
C PRO A 28 -3.40 -13.61 23.74
N THR A 29 -3.22 -14.68 24.52
CA THR A 29 -2.93 -16.02 23.97
C THR A 29 -4.02 -16.47 23.01
N GLY A 30 -3.63 -16.92 21.82
CA GLY A 30 -4.53 -17.37 20.78
C GLY A 30 -5.06 -16.27 19.85
N SER A 31 -4.71 -15.00 20.08
CA SER A 31 -5.15 -13.86 19.26
C SER A 31 -3.99 -13.11 18.62
N LEU A 32 -2.87 -13.80 18.38
CA LEU A 32 -1.69 -13.22 17.74
C LEU A 32 -1.97 -12.95 16.25
N PRO A 33 -1.91 -11.71 15.76
CA PRO A 33 -2.11 -11.41 14.34
C PRO A 33 -1.01 -12.03 13.47
N GLU A 34 -1.36 -12.36 12.23
CA GLU A 34 -0.39 -12.82 11.23
C GLU A 34 0.51 -11.68 10.74
N LEU A 35 1.58 -12.03 10.03
CA LEU A 35 2.36 -11.05 9.29
C LEU A 35 1.47 -10.32 8.29
N ASN A 36 1.78 -9.06 8.03
CA ASN A 36 1.05 -8.17 7.13
C ASN A 36 -0.39 -7.84 7.58
N SER A 37 -0.83 -8.32 8.74
CA SER A 37 -2.11 -7.95 9.33
C SER A 37 -2.08 -6.49 9.78
N ALA A 38 -3.19 -5.79 9.55
CA ALA A 38 -3.37 -4.43 9.99
C ALA A 38 -3.88 -4.39 11.44
N VAL A 39 -3.31 -3.49 12.23
CA VAL A 39 -3.74 -3.17 13.59
C VAL A 39 -3.91 -1.66 13.70
N GLN A 40 -4.84 -1.21 14.53
CA GLN A 40 -5.09 0.22 14.70
C GLN A 40 -5.16 0.62 16.17
N PHE A 41 -4.81 1.86 16.45
CA PHE A 41 -4.94 2.45 17.77
C PHE A 41 -5.22 3.96 17.66
N GLU A 42 -5.69 4.53 18.74
CA GLU A 42 -5.97 5.97 18.84
C GLU A 42 -4.87 6.64 19.68
N VAL A 43 -4.44 7.82 19.24
CA VAL A 43 -3.57 8.71 19.99
C VAL A 43 -4.24 10.08 20.15
N GLU A 44 -4.09 10.66 21.33
CA GLU A 44 -4.48 12.05 21.57
C GLU A 44 -3.29 12.96 21.34
N LEU A 45 -3.41 13.88 20.39
CA LEU A 45 -2.41 14.89 20.08
C LEU A 45 -3.09 16.26 19.98
N GLU A 46 -2.63 17.22 20.77
CA GLU A 46 -3.17 18.60 20.77
C GLU A 46 -4.69 18.71 21.00
N GLY A 47 -5.29 17.71 21.67
CA GLY A 47 -6.73 17.65 21.93
C GLY A 47 -7.55 17.00 20.82
N GLU A 48 -6.90 16.52 19.76
CA GLU A 48 -7.52 15.75 18.68
C GLU A 48 -7.20 14.26 18.82
N THR A 49 -8.18 13.39 18.56
CA THR A 49 -7.99 11.94 18.52
C THR A 49 -7.64 11.52 17.09
N ILE A 50 -6.43 10.99 16.92
CA ILE A 50 -5.94 10.52 15.62
C ILE A 50 -5.94 9.00 15.61
N THR A 51 -6.63 8.41 14.63
CA THR A 51 -6.51 6.97 14.37
C THR A 51 -5.23 6.69 13.58
N VAL A 52 -4.36 5.87 14.16
CA VAL A 52 -3.10 5.43 13.57
C VAL A 52 -3.23 3.97 13.15
N LEU A 53 -2.99 3.72 11.86
CA LEU A 53 -2.90 2.38 11.29
C LEU A 53 -1.44 1.90 11.36
N ALA A 54 -1.24 0.64 11.70
CA ALA A 54 0.06 -0.01 11.71
C ALA A 54 -0.03 -1.43 11.11
N GLU A 55 1.06 -1.88 10.47
CA GLU A 55 1.14 -3.21 9.87
C GLU A 55 2.08 -4.11 10.68
N VAL A 56 1.66 -5.34 10.96
CA VAL A 56 2.49 -6.34 11.64
C VAL A 56 3.63 -6.81 10.72
N ALA A 57 4.86 -6.46 11.07
CA ALA A 57 6.05 -6.80 10.30
C ALA A 57 6.76 -8.06 10.82
N GLN A 58 6.67 -8.36 12.12
CA GLN A 58 7.34 -9.52 12.74
C GLN A 58 6.55 -10.06 13.94
N GLN A 59 6.66 -11.36 14.19
CA GLN A 59 6.23 -11.99 15.44
C GLN A 59 7.46 -12.23 16.33
N LEU A 60 7.49 -11.64 17.53
CA LEU A 60 8.63 -11.66 18.44
C LEU A 60 8.58 -12.84 19.43
N GLY A 61 7.48 -13.58 19.45
CA GLY A 61 7.19 -14.61 20.45
C GLY A 61 6.53 -14.05 21.72
N HIS A 62 6.15 -14.94 22.64
CA HIS A 62 5.46 -14.59 23.89
C HIS A 62 4.20 -13.72 23.71
N GLY A 63 3.45 -13.93 22.63
CA GLY A 63 2.25 -13.14 22.33
C GLY A 63 2.53 -11.73 21.80
N ARG A 64 3.77 -11.43 21.39
CA ARG A 64 4.17 -10.10 20.92
C ARG A 64 4.41 -10.05 19.43
N VAL A 65 3.98 -8.95 18.83
CA VAL A 65 4.27 -8.59 17.45
C VAL A 65 5.00 -7.25 17.41
N ARG A 66 5.78 -7.05 16.35
CA ARG A 66 6.34 -5.77 15.97
C ARG A 66 5.54 -5.24 14.79
N ALA A 67 5.01 -4.03 14.93
CA ALA A 67 4.26 -3.36 13.88
C ALA A 67 4.92 -2.03 13.49
N VAL A 68 4.73 -1.64 12.22
CA VAL A 68 5.22 -0.38 11.66
C VAL A 68 4.03 0.56 11.47
N CYS A 69 4.08 1.72 12.11
CA CYS A 69 3.03 2.73 12.05
C CYS A 69 3.09 3.53 10.75
N LEU A 70 1.93 3.82 10.19
CA LEU A 70 1.79 4.57 8.93
C LEU A 70 1.52 6.05 9.13
N LYS A 71 1.20 6.46 10.36
CA LYS A 71 1.12 7.85 10.82
C LYS A 71 2.13 8.08 11.95
N PRO A 72 2.49 9.36 12.24
CA PRO A 72 3.33 9.70 13.39
C PRO A 72 2.79 9.11 14.69
N THR A 73 3.71 8.73 15.59
CA THR A 73 3.39 8.10 16.88
C THR A 73 3.51 9.07 18.06
N ASP A 74 3.56 10.38 17.79
CA ASP A 74 3.59 11.41 18.81
C ASP A 74 2.37 11.28 19.73
N GLY A 75 2.60 11.35 21.05
CA GLY A 75 1.55 11.16 22.05
C GLY A 75 1.21 9.69 22.37
N LEU A 76 1.75 8.70 21.65
CA LEU A 76 1.53 7.28 21.94
C LEU A 76 2.14 6.88 23.29
N LYS A 77 1.39 6.12 24.09
CA LYS A 77 1.81 5.64 25.42
C LYS A 77 1.80 4.12 25.47
N ARG A 78 2.64 3.56 26.35
CA ARG A 78 2.56 2.13 26.66
C ARG A 78 1.23 1.84 27.37
N GLY A 79 0.66 0.68 27.08
CA GLY A 79 -0.66 0.29 27.56
C GLY A 79 -1.82 0.78 26.69
N THR A 80 -1.58 1.63 25.67
CA THR A 80 -2.61 2.00 24.70
C THR A 80 -3.22 0.73 24.07
N PRO A 81 -4.55 0.59 24.06
CA PRO A 81 -5.22 -0.54 23.44
C PRO A 81 -5.00 -0.52 21.92
N VAL A 82 -4.78 -1.69 21.35
CA VAL A 82 -4.53 -1.87 19.91
C VAL A 82 -5.55 -2.86 19.37
N LYS A 83 -6.40 -2.39 18.46
CA LYS A 83 -7.41 -3.21 17.81
C LYS A 83 -6.80 -4.08 16.72
N ASN A 84 -7.08 -5.38 16.75
CA ASN A 84 -6.74 -6.28 15.66
C ASN A 84 -7.85 -6.21 14.60
N LEU A 85 -7.51 -5.83 13.37
CA LEU A 85 -8.50 -5.74 12.29
C LEU A 85 -8.84 -7.09 11.66
N GLY A 86 -7.98 -8.09 11.84
CA GLY A 86 -8.16 -9.44 11.28
C GLY A 86 -7.95 -9.54 9.76
N HIS A 87 -7.51 -8.46 9.11
CA HIS A 87 -7.18 -8.40 7.70
C HIS A 87 -5.93 -7.52 7.50
N GLY A 88 -5.28 -7.60 6.33
CA GLY A 88 -4.19 -6.70 5.97
C GLY A 88 -4.65 -5.29 5.64
N ILE A 89 -3.76 -4.45 5.14
CA ILE A 89 -4.13 -3.11 4.68
C ILE A 89 -4.89 -3.25 3.37
N GLN A 90 -6.08 -2.65 3.31
CA GLN A 90 -6.97 -2.75 2.15
C GLN A 90 -7.20 -1.37 1.53
N VAL A 91 -7.07 -1.28 0.22
CA VAL A 91 -7.24 -0.05 -0.56
C VAL A 91 -8.39 -0.20 -1.55
N PRO A 92 -9.13 0.89 -1.87
CA PRO A 92 -10.21 0.82 -2.85
C PRO A 92 -9.67 0.50 -4.25
N VAL A 93 -10.47 -0.17 -5.06
CA VAL A 93 -10.16 -0.53 -6.45
C VAL A 93 -11.36 -0.27 -7.37
N GLY A 94 -11.13 -0.35 -8.69
CA GLY A 94 -12.16 -0.10 -9.71
C GLY A 94 -12.21 1.37 -10.15
N ASP A 95 -13.24 1.73 -10.91
CA ASP A 95 -13.32 3.05 -11.55
C ASP A 95 -13.41 4.22 -10.55
N ILE A 96 -13.83 3.94 -9.31
CA ILE A 96 -13.93 4.95 -8.25
C ILE A 96 -12.58 5.60 -7.89
N VAL A 97 -11.46 4.91 -8.16
CA VAL A 97 -10.13 5.43 -7.84
C VAL A 97 -9.59 6.40 -8.90
N LEU A 98 -10.21 6.45 -10.08
CA LEU A 98 -9.73 7.24 -11.20
C LEU A 98 -9.83 8.73 -10.90
N GLY A 99 -8.79 9.49 -11.26
CA GLY A 99 -8.74 10.94 -11.08
C GLY A 99 -8.53 11.42 -9.64
N ASN A 100 -8.38 10.50 -8.68
CA ASN A 100 -8.22 10.81 -7.26
C ASN A 100 -6.77 10.61 -6.79
N VAL A 101 -6.41 11.26 -5.68
CA VAL A 101 -5.10 11.09 -5.03
C VAL A 101 -5.28 10.30 -3.75
N TRP A 102 -4.56 9.19 -3.61
CA TRP A 102 -4.72 8.26 -2.48
C TRP A 102 -3.45 8.18 -1.65
N ASN A 103 -3.60 8.03 -0.33
CA ASN A 103 -2.48 7.64 0.52
C ASN A 103 -2.27 6.12 0.53
N VAL A 104 -1.24 5.66 1.23
CA VAL A 104 -0.79 4.26 1.20
C VAL A 104 -1.79 3.26 1.81
N TRP A 105 -2.74 3.74 2.64
CA TRP A 105 -3.81 2.91 3.22
C TRP A 105 -5.20 3.20 2.63
N GLY A 106 -5.26 3.92 1.50
CA GLY A 106 -6.48 4.02 0.70
C GLY A 106 -7.49 5.07 1.16
N GLU A 107 -7.06 6.10 1.89
CA GLU A 107 -7.87 7.32 2.07
C GLU A 107 -7.58 8.31 0.94
N ALA A 108 -8.63 8.97 0.45
CA ALA A 108 -8.51 10.03 -0.53
C ALA A 108 -7.93 11.29 0.12
N LEU A 109 -6.97 11.94 -0.56
CA LEU A 109 -6.29 13.14 -0.10
C LEU A 109 -6.82 14.42 -0.75
N ASP A 110 -7.65 14.29 -1.77
CA ASP A 110 -8.23 15.39 -2.54
C ASP A 110 -9.72 15.58 -2.22
N HIS A 111 -10.59 14.72 -2.71
CA HIS A 111 -12.04 14.76 -2.43
C HIS A 111 -12.53 13.37 -2.07
N GLN A 112 -13.62 13.27 -1.33
CA GLN A 112 -14.25 11.98 -1.02
C GLN A 112 -15.16 11.59 -2.19
N PRO A 113 -14.81 10.58 -3.02
CA PRO A 113 -15.69 10.14 -4.07
C PRO A 113 -16.97 9.52 -3.49
N GLU A 114 -18.11 9.78 -4.15
CA GLU A 114 -19.38 9.17 -3.78
C GLU A 114 -19.31 7.64 -3.91
N GLY A 115 -19.80 6.92 -2.89
CA GLY A 115 -19.79 5.44 -2.88
C GLY A 115 -18.49 4.81 -2.37
N LEU A 116 -17.53 5.58 -1.84
CA LEU A 116 -16.25 5.04 -1.32
C LEU A 116 -16.43 4.01 -0.20
N ASP A 117 -17.48 4.16 0.62
CA ASP A 117 -17.77 3.25 1.74
C ASP A 117 -18.19 1.86 1.25
N GLU A 118 -18.77 1.77 0.06
CA GLU A 118 -19.24 0.53 -0.57
C GLU A 118 -18.27 0.00 -1.63
N ALA A 119 -17.16 0.70 -1.86
CA ALA A 119 -16.17 0.34 -2.87
C ALA A 119 -15.55 -1.03 -2.56
N GLU A 120 -15.31 -1.80 -3.62
CA GLU A 120 -14.48 -3.00 -3.52
C GLU A 120 -13.08 -2.61 -3.03
N ARG A 121 -12.56 -3.37 -2.06
CA ARG A 121 -11.22 -3.15 -1.49
C ARG A 121 -10.37 -4.39 -1.61
N TRP A 122 -9.12 -4.20 -2.02
CA TRP A 122 -8.15 -5.27 -2.18
C TRP A 122 -7.00 -5.11 -1.18
N ASP A 123 -6.49 -6.24 -0.69
CA ASP A 123 -5.28 -6.27 0.12
C ASP A 123 -4.05 -5.84 -0.71
N ILE A 124 -3.18 -5.05 -0.11
CA ILE A 124 -1.93 -4.62 -0.74
C ILE A 124 -0.90 -5.77 -0.83
N HIS A 125 -0.99 -6.76 0.07
CA HIS A 125 -0.14 -7.95 0.07
C HIS A 125 -0.84 -9.10 -0.62
N ARG A 126 -0.40 -9.43 -1.83
CA ARG A 126 -0.93 -10.56 -2.61
C ARG A 126 0.20 -11.39 -3.21
N PRO A 127 0.01 -12.71 -3.34
CA PRO A 127 0.98 -13.54 -4.02
C PRO A 127 1.15 -13.08 -5.47
N ALA A 128 2.36 -13.27 -6.00
CA ALA A 128 2.59 -13.07 -7.42
C ALA A 128 1.73 -14.03 -8.25
N PRO A 129 1.37 -13.69 -9.50
CA PRO A 129 0.68 -14.61 -10.40
C PRO A 129 1.44 -15.93 -10.58
N ASP A 130 0.70 -17.03 -10.69
CA ASP A 130 1.26 -18.36 -10.95
C ASP A 130 1.90 -18.44 -12.35
N PHE A 131 2.84 -19.38 -12.53
CA PHE A 131 3.64 -19.50 -13.75
C PHE A 131 2.81 -19.77 -15.01
N ASP A 132 1.73 -20.54 -14.89
CA ASP A 132 0.81 -20.88 -15.98
C ASP A 132 -0.09 -19.72 -16.40
N ALA A 133 -0.27 -18.71 -15.55
CA ALA A 133 -0.93 -17.46 -15.89
C ALA A 133 -0.03 -16.46 -16.62
N LEU A 134 1.28 -16.73 -16.74
CA LEU A 134 2.22 -15.83 -17.41
C LEU A 134 2.21 -16.07 -18.92
N GLU A 135 1.73 -15.08 -19.68
CA GLU A 135 1.85 -15.08 -21.13
C GLU A 135 3.15 -14.37 -21.57
N PRO A 136 4.12 -15.08 -22.18
CA PRO A 136 5.26 -14.43 -22.80
C PRO A 136 4.81 -13.78 -24.12
N SER A 137 4.27 -12.56 -24.05
CA SER A 137 3.93 -11.78 -25.24
C SER A 137 5.03 -10.77 -25.56
N ALA A 138 5.67 -10.90 -26.72
CA ALA A 138 6.63 -9.93 -27.24
C ALA A 138 5.92 -8.93 -28.16
N ARG A 139 4.90 -8.24 -27.63
CA ARG A 139 4.20 -7.19 -28.38
C ARG A 139 4.91 -5.85 -28.17
N LEU A 140 5.34 -5.21 -29.25
CA LEU A 140 5.94 -3.89 -29.17
C LEU A 140 4.90 -2.87 -28.67
N PHE A 141 5.32 -1.98 -27.79
CA PHE A 141 4.54 -0.86 -27.27
C PHE A 141 5.09 0.45 -27.87
N PRO A 142 4.46 1.00 -28.93
CA PRO A 142 4.94 2.22 -29.56
C PRO A 142 4.77 3.42 -28.62
N THR A 143 5.87 4.06 -28.26
CA THR A 143 5.84 5.21 -27.33
C THR A 143 5.62 6.54 -28.05
N GLY A 144 5.98 6.62 -29.33
CA GLY A 144 6.02 7.87 -30.09
C GLY A 144 7.29 8.68 -29.84
N ILE A 145 8.22 8.18 -29.03
CA ILE A 145 9.48 8.83 -28.70
C ILE A 145 10.58 8.17 -29.51
N LYS A 146 11.10 8.90 -30.52
CA LYS A 146 12.07 8.37 -31.50
C LYS A 146 13.24 7.61 -30.89
N VAL A 147 13.85 8.14 -29.83
CA VAL A 147 15.02 7.49 -29.21
C VAL A 147 14.65 6.18 -28.53
N ILE A 148 13.47 6.10 -27.91
CA ILE A 148 12.97 4.88 -27.25
C ILE A 148 12.57 3.87 -28.32
N ASP A 149 11.73 4.27 -29.26
CA ASP A 149 11.20 3.36 -30.28
C ASP A 149 12.29 2.80 -31.21
N LEU A 150 13.38 3.54 -31.44
CA LEU A 150 14.49 3.11 -32.28
C LEU A 150 15.55 2.29 -31.53
N LEU A 151 15.98 2.74 -30.34
CA LEU A 151 17.15 2.15 -29.67
C LEU A 151 16.77 1.17 -28.56
N THR A 152 15.68 1.42 -27.85
CA THR A 152 15.26 0.65 -26.67
C THR A 152 13.73 0.48 -26.65
N PRO A 153 13.15 -0.22 -27.64
CA PRO A 153 11.71 -0.30 -27.79
C PRO A 153 11.06 -0.99 -26.59
N TYR A 154 9.91 -0.47 -26.16
CA TYR A 154 9.17 -1.02 -25.04
C TYR A 154 8.33 -2.23 -25.46
N VAL A 155 8.13 -3.15 -24.53
CA VAL A 155 7.29 -4.34 -24.70
C VAL A 155 6.04 -4.17 -23.83
N ALA A 156 4.86 -4.40 -24.41
CA ALA A 156 3.59 -4.34 -23.71
C ALA A 156 3.56 -5.41 -22.59
N GLY A 157 3.14 -5.02 -21.39
CA GLY A 157 3.20 -5.88 -20.20
C GLY A 157 4.61 -6.04 -19.61
N GLY A 158 5.62 -5.42 -20.22
CA GLY A 158 6.99 -5.44 -19.74
C GLY A 158 7.24 -4.48 -18.57
N LYS A 159 8.38 -4.67 -17.90
CA LYS A 159 8.89 -3.76 -16.85
C LYS A 159 9.98 -2.88 -17.46
N ILE A 160 9.91 -1.58 -17.20
CA ILE A 160 10.82 -0.58 -17.76
C ILE A 160 11.52 0.15 -16.61
N GLY A 161 12.84 0.30 -16.70
CA GLY A 161 13.64 1.07 -15.75
C GLY A 161 14.14 2.38 -16.36
N LEU A 162 13.83 3.50 -15.71
CA LEU A 162 14.36 4.81 -16.09
C LEU A 162 15.52 5.21 -15.16
N PHE A 163 16.75 4.96 -15.61
CA PHE A 163 17.95 5.26 -14.84
C PHE A 163 18.50 6.64 -15.18
N GLY A 164 18.75 7.47 -14.16
CA GLY A 164 19.36 8.78 -14.37
C GLY A 164 19.45 9.61 -13.10
N GLY A 165 20.34 10.62 -13.12
CA GLY A 165 20.59 11.52 -12.00
C GLY A 165 19.46 12.53 -11.72
N ALA A 166 19.72 13.49 -10.84
CA ALA A 166 18.82 14.61 -10.59
C ALA A 166 18.76 15.54 -11.81
N GLY A 167 17.57 16.03 -12.15
CA GLY A 167 17.40 17.04 -13.22
C GLY A 167 17.51 16.53 -14.67
N VAL A 168 17.70 15.22 -14.90
CA VAL A 168 17.86 14.64 -16.25
C VAL A 168 16.54 14.43 -17.01
N GLY A 169 15.42 14.90 -16.49
CA GLY A 169 14.11 14.81 -17.17
C GLY A 169 13.32 13.51 -16.95
N LYS A 170 13.65 12.68 -15.96
CA LYS A 170 12.89 11.44 -15.66
C LYS A 170 11.39 11.69 -15.48
N THR A 171 11.03 12.66 -14.64
CA THR A 171 9.63 13.02 -14.37
C THR A 171 8.93 13.52 -15.64
N VAL A 172 9.61 14.34 -16.44
CA VAL A 172 9.07 14.85 -17.71
C VAL A 172 8.77 13.69 -18.67
N LEU A 173 9.67 12.71 -18.74
CA LEU A 173 9.48 11.53 -19.57
C LEU A 173 8.30 10.67 -19.08
N ILE A 174 8.14 10.49 -17.77
CA ILE A 174 7.00 9.78 -17.18
C ILE A 174 5.67 10.51 -17.49
N THR A 175 5.63 11.83 -17.30
CA THR A 175 4.43 12.63 -17.62
C THR A 175 4.06 12.55 -19.11
N GLU A 176 5.05 12.60 -20.01
CA GLU A 176 4.80 12.41 -21.43
C GLU A 176 4.27 11.01 -21.74
N MET A 177 4.82 9.97 -21.10
CA MET A 177 4.32 8.59 -21.25
C MET A 177 2.86 8.46 -20.79
N ILE A 178 2.47 9.06 -19.66
CA ILE A 178 1.08 9.07 -19.18
C ILE A 178 0.17 9.71 -20.22
N ASN A 179 0.56 10.88 -20.74
CA ASN A 179 -0.20 11.59 -21.77
C ASN A 179 -0.37 10.75 -23.05
N ARG A 180 0.68 10.03 -23.49
CA ARG A 180 0.63 9.15 -24.68
C ARG A 180 -0.25 7.92 -24.46
N VAL A 181 -0.17 7.28 -23.29
CA VAL A 181 -1.02 6.13 -22.95
C VAL A 181 -2.50 6.55 -22.95
N ALA A 182 -2.83 7.66 -22.30
CA ALA A 182 -4.19 8.16 -22.23
C ALA A 182 -4.73 8.57 -23.61
N SER A 183 -3.94 9.32 -24.40
CA SER A 183 -4.40 9.86 -25.69
C SER A 183 -4.41 8.87 -26.85
N GLN A 184 -3.53 7.85 -26.84
CA GLN A 184 -3.32 6.97 -28.00
C GLN A 184 -3.72 5.51 -27.76
N HIS A 185 -3.76 5.05 -26.51
CA HIS A 185 -3.95 3.63 -26.20
C HIS A 185 -5.23 3.35 -25.41
N GLY A 186 -6.00 4.38 -25.01
CA GLY A 186 -7.27 4.22 -24.30
C GLY A 186 -7.15 3.50 -22.95
N GLY A 187 -5.95 3.48 -22.37
CA GLY A 187 -5.64 2.79 -21.13
C GLY A 187 -5.70 3.71 -19.91
N VAL A 188 -5.84 3.11 -18.73
CA VAL A 188 -5.69 3.79 -17.44
C VAL A 188 -4.23 3.82 -17.03
N SER A 189 -3.83 4.88 -16.32
CA SER A 189 -2.47 5.02 -15.78
C SER A 189 -2.56 5.24 -14.27
N VAL A 190 -1.75 4.49 -13.52
CA VAL A 190 -1.59 4.65 -12.06
C VAL A 190 -0.18 5.17 -11.81
N PHE A 191 -0.07 6.28 -11.10
CA PHE A 191 1.21 6.85 -10.69
C PHE A 191 1.39 6.67 -9.19
N ALA A 192 2.47 5.98 -8.79
CA ALA A 192 2.85 5.81 -7.40
C ALA A 192 4.07 6.70 -7.08
N GLY A 193 3.84 7.80 -6.36
CA GLY A 193 4.90 8.72 -5.92
C GLY A 193 5.61 8.23 -4.66
N VAL A 194 6.65 7.41 -4.80
CA VAL A 194 7.38 6.82 -3.66
C VAL A 194 8.58 7.70 -3.30
N GLY A 195 8.47 8.46 -2.21
CA GLY A 195 9.57 9.30 -1.71
C GLY A 195 9.95 10.48 -2.62
N GLU A 196 9.05 10.85 -3.55
CA GLU A 196 9.20 11.99 -4.45
C GLU A 196 8.80 13.31 -3.79
N ARG A 197 9.06 14.43 -4.47
CA ARG A 197 8.69 15.77 -3.97
C ARG A 197 7.18 16.00 -4.06
N THR A 198 6.58 16.60 -3.04
CA THR A 198 5.15 16.97 -2.99
C THR A 198 4.77 18.20 -3.84
N ARG A 199 5.75 19.00 -4.28
CA ARG A 199 5.54 20.32 -4.93
C ARG A 199 5.05 20.21 -6.36
#